data_AF-A0A929BG89-F1
#
_entry.id   AF-A0A929BG89-F1
#
_cell.length_a   1.000
_cell.length_b   1.000
_cell.length_c   1.000
_cell.angle_alpha   90.00
_cell.angle_beta   90.00
_cell.angle_gamma   90.00
#
_symmetry.space_group_name_H-M   'P 1'
#
loop_
_entity.id
_entity.type
_entity.pdbx_description
1 polymer ?
#
loop_
_entity_poly.entity_id
_entity_poly.type
_entity_poly.pdbx_seq_one_letter_code
_entity_poly.pdbx_strand_id
1 'polypeptide(L)' 'MLIINDIIKGRGKFSAEWMLVAQKIETNARWILKPINIVTNHFGNEDIVIIKQGNIKNGRITMQKKGGDSGRKTA' A
#
# COMPACT_ATOMS: atom_id res chain seq x y z
N MET A 1 -0.69 -13.81 2.89
CA MET A 1 -1.73 -12.96 2.26
C MET A 1 -2.67 -12.25 3.24
N LEU A 2 -2.94 -12.75 4.46
CA LEU A 2 -3.94 -12.15 5.37
C LEU A 2 -3.74 -10.64 5.61
N ILE A 3 -2.56 -10.22 6.09
CA ILE A 3 -2.25 -8.82 6.39
C ILE A 3 -2.43 -7.92 5.15
N ILE A 4 -1.96 -8.39 3.99
CA ILE A 4 -2.01 -7.63 2.74
C ILE A 4 -3.44 -7.44 2.25
N ASN A 5 -4.27 -8.47 2.35
CA ASN A 5 -5.68 -8.36 2.00
C ASN A 5 -6.42 -7.39 2.94
N ASP A 6 -6.12 -7.43 4.23
CA ASP A 6 -6.79 -6.55 5.20
C ASP A 6 -6.45 -5.06 4.97
N ILE A 7 -5.20 -4.74 4.64
CA ILE A 7 -4.77 -3.35 4.43
C ILE A 7 -5.08 -2.82 3.01
N ILE A 8 -5.13 -3.69 1.98
CA ILE A 8 -5.37 -3.27 0.58
C ILE A 8 -6.84 -3.41 0.18
N LYS A 9 -7.43 -4.60 0.40
CA LYS A 9 -8.81 -4.91 -0.02
C LYS A 9 -9.82 -4.55 1.07
N GLY A 10 -9.47 -4.77 2.33
CA GLY A 10 -10.41 -4.71 3.44
C GLY A 10 -11.39 -5.89 3.43
N ARG A 11 -12.46 -5.78 4.23
CA ARG A 11 -13.48 -6.83 4.42
C ARG A 11 -14.89 -6.23 4.40
N GLY A 12 -15.87 -7.08 4.14
CA GLY A 12 -17.29 -6.72 4.19
C GLY A 12 -17.80 -6.06 2.90
N LYS A 13 -19.02 -5.51 2.97
CA LYS A 13 -19.79 -5.02 1.81
C LYS A 13 -19.10 -3.91 1.01
N PHE A 14 -18.19 -3.17 1.63
CA PHE A 14 -17.48 -2.05 1.02
C PHE A 14 -15.99 -2.35 0.78
N SER A 15 -15.61 -3.64 0.68
CA SER A 15 -14.24 -3.99 0.28
C SER A 15 -13.91 -3.43 -1.09
N ALA A 16 -12.66 -3.01 -1.27
CA ALA A 16 -12.19 -2.51 -2.55
C ALA A 16 -12.14 -3.65 -3.58
N GLU A 17 -12.85 -3.50 -4.69
CA GLU A 17 -12.77 -4.45 -5.82
C GLU A 17 -11.84 -3.95 -6.94
N TRP A 18 -11.58 -2.64 -6.97
CA TRP A 18 -10.75 -1.98 -7.97
C TRP A 18 -9.88 -0.90 -7.30
N MET A 19 -8.70 -0.67 -7.88
CA MET A 19 -7.82 0.44 -7.51
C MET A 19 -7.57 1.31 -8.73
N LEU A 20 -7.95 2.58 -8.61
CA LEU A 20 -7.60 3.64 -9.56
C LEU A 20 -6.39 4.39 -9.01
N VAL A 21 -5.32 4.46 -9.80
CA VAL A 21 -4.17 5.31 -9.52
C VAL A 21 -4.11 6.39 -10.59
N ALA A 22 -4.12 7.66 -10.17
CA ALA A 22 -3.97 8.81 -11.04
C ALA A 22 -2.69 9.58 -10.67
N GLN A 23 -1.75 9.68 -11.61
CA GLN A 23 -0.55 10.48 -11.43
C GLN A 23 -0.87 11.95 -11.67
N LYS A 24 -0.89 12.74 -10.59
CA LYS A 24 -1.16 14.18 -10.65
C LYS A 24 0.10 14.97 -10.96
N ILE A 25 0.35 15.20 -12.25
CA ILE A 25 1.44 16.04 -12.77
C ILE A 25 0.89 17.02 -13.82
N GLU A 26 1.58 18.13 -14.07
CA GLU A 26 1.10 19.22 -14.93
C GLU A 26 1.01 18.82 -16.41
N THR A 27 1.99 18.06 -16.91
CA THR A 27 2.04 17.62 -18.31
C THR A 27 2.04 16.10 -18.38
N ASN A 28 1.27 15.54 -19.33
CA ASN A 28 1.18 14.09 -19.59
C ASN A 28 0.78 13.26 -18.35
N ALA A 29 -0.22 13.72 -17.60
CA ALA A 29 -0.82 12.92 -16.53
C ALA A 29 -1.33 11.57 -17.08
N ARG A 30 -1.05 10.50 -16.35
CA ARG A 30 -1.49 9.14 -16.67
C ARG A 30 -2.28 8.55 -15.51
N TRP A 31 -3.15 7.61 -15.82
CA TRP A 31 -3.92 6.88 -14.84
C TRP A 31 -4.01 5.40 -15.22
N ILE A 32 -4.30 4.57 -14.23
CA ILE A 32 -4.51 3.14 -14.44
C ILE A 32 -5.55 2.62 -13.45
N LEU A 33 -6.49 1.82 -13.95
CA LEU A 33 -7.47 1.10 -13.16
C LEU A 33 -7.16 -0.39 -13.22
N LYS A 34 -7.05 -1.05 -12.06
CA LYS A 34 -6.82 -2.51 -11.99
C LYS A 34 -7.72 -3.17 -10.94
N PRO A 35 -8.15 -4.42 -11.18
CA PRO A 35 -8.89 -5.18 -10.19
C PRO A 35 -8.00 -5.51 -8.99
N ILE A 36 -8.60 -5.59 -7.81
CA ILE A 36 -7.89 -5.68 -6.52
C ILE A 36 -7.03 -6.94 -6.40
N ASN A 37 -7.36 -8.02 -7.10
CA ASN A 37 -6.57 -9.26 -7.14
C ASN A 37 -5.19 -9.05 -7.80
N ILE A 38 -5.13 -8.27 -8.89
CA ILE A 38 -3.86 -7.90 -9.54
C ILE A 38 -3.03 -7.02 -8.62
N VAL A 39 -3.69 -6.09 -7.93
CA VAL A 39 -3.06 -5.14 -6.99
C VAL A 39 -2.45 -5.87 -5.79
N THR A 40 -3.25 -6.68 -5.09
CA THR A 40 -2.80 -7.45 -3.92
C THR A 40 -1.66 -8.40 -4.27
N ASN A 41 -1.74 -9.09 -5.42
CA ASN A 41 -0.65 -9.91 -5.92
C ASN A 41 0.61 -9.06 -6.18
N HIS A 42 0.47 -7.93 -6.87
CA HIS A 42 1.60 -7.04 -7.13
C HIS A 42 2.31 -6.60 -5.85
N PHE A 43 1.56 -6.19 -4.82
CA PHE A 43 2.14 -5.71 -3.56
C PHE A 43 2.61 -6.82 -2.61
N GLY A 44 2.02 -8.01 -2.69
CA GLY A 44 2.36 -9.14 -1.83
C GLY A 44 3.46 -10.05 -2.33
N ASN A 45 3.99 -9.79 -3.52
CA ASN A 45 5.17 -10.48 -4.04
C ASN A 45 6.46 -9.86 -3.47
N GLU A 46 7.51 -10.68 -3.37
CA GLU A 46 8.83 -10.43 -2.75
C GLU A 46 8.95 -10.85 -1.27
N ASP A 47 10.20 -10.94 -0.81
CA ASP A 47 10.54 -11.36 0.54
C ASP A 47 10.09 -10.36 1.60
N ILE A 48 9.94 -10.88 2.83
CA ILE A 48 9.72 -10.07 4.01
C ILE A 48 11.08 -9.82 4.67
N VAL A 49 11.53 -8.57 4.66
CA VAL A 49 12.87 -8.19 5.12
C VAL A 49 12.84 -6.98 6.04
N ILE A 50 13.79 -6.91 6.97
CA ILE A 50 14.09 -5.67 7.68
C ILE A 50 15.06 -4.88 6.82
N ILE A 51 14.73 -3.63 6.50
CA ILE A 51 15.60 -2.76 5.71
C ILE A 51 16.65 -2.10 6.61
N LYS A 52 17.73 -1.57 6.01
CA LYS A 52 18.88 -0.94 6.70
C LYS A 52 18.49 0.11 7.77
N GLN A 53 17.34 0.75 7.61
CA GLN A 53 16.82 1.80 8.51
C GLN A 53 15.98 1.25 9.68
N GLY A 54 15.78 -0.07 9.76
CA GLY A 54 15.00 -0.73 10.81
C GLY A 54 13.52 -0.91 10.52
N ASN A 55 12.99 -0.32 9.43
CA ASN A 55 11.61 -0.58 8.99
C ASN A 55 11.47 -1.98 8.37
N ILE A 56 10.23 -2.47 8.27
CA ILE A 56 9.95 -3.79 7.68
C ILE A 56 9.41 -3.59 6.28
N LYS A 57 9.94 -4.32 5.30
CA LYS A 57 9.36 -4.44 3.96
C LYS A 57 8.67 -5.81 3.88
N ASN A 58 7.35 -5.83 3.65
CA ASN A 58 6.55 -7.04 3.45
C ASN A 58 6.11 -7.09 1.98
N GLY A 59 6.80 -7.90 1.18
CA GLY A 59 6.66 -7.84 -0.27
C GLY A 59 7.10 -6.47 -0.79
N ARG A 60 6.21 -5.73 -1.44
CA ARG A 60 6.44 -4.33 -1.88
C ARG A 60 5.84 -3.28 -0.95
N ILE A 61 5.41 -3.67 0.24
CA ILE A 61 4.78 -2.78 1.22
C ILE A 61 5.80 -2.42 2.30
N THR A 62 6.04 -1.13 2.51
CA THR A 62 6.86 -0.64 3.63
C THR A 62 5.98 -0.44 4.86
N MET A 63 6.32 -1.12 5.96
CA MET A 63 5.74 -0.94 7.29
C MET A 63 6.71 -0.13 8.15
N GLN A 64 6.25 1.03 8.62
CA GLN A 64 7.04 1.98 9.40
C GLN A 64 6.17 2.65 10.46
N LYS A 65 6.81 3.22 11.50
CA LYS A 65 6.13 4.17 12.39
C LYS A 65 5.59 5.33 11.55
N LYS A 66 4.38 5.81 11.86
CA LYS A 66 3.75 6.93 11.15
C LYS A 66 4.70 8.13 11.07
N GLY A 67 5.35 8.46 12.18
CA GLY A 67 6.28 9.57 12.29
C GLY A 67 5.62 10.92 11.99
N GLY A 68 6.43 11.99 12.06
CA GLY A 68 5.96 13.33 11.73
C GLY A 68 4.90 13.85 12.70
N ASP A 69 3.83 14.43 12.16
CA ASP A 69 2.70 15.05 12.89
C ASP A 69 3.13 15.98 14.04
N SER A 70 4.26 16.67 13.90
CA SER A 70 4.88 17.52 14.92
C SER A 70 5.06 16.84 16.29
N GLY A 71 5.25 15.51 16.30
CA GLY A 71 5.40 14.74 17.55
C GLY A 71 4.10 14.55 18.34
N ARG A 72 2.94 14.79 17.73
CA ARG A 72 1.63 14.50 18.34
C ARG A 72 1.47 12.99 18.58
N LYS A 73 0.46 12.61 19.37
CA LYS A 73 0.14 11.21 19.69
C LYS A 73 -0.13 10.32 18.46
N THR A 74 -0.40 10.91 17.31
CA THR A 74 -0.61 10.19 16.04
C THR A 74 0.69 9.85 15.29
N ALA A 75 1.81 10.46 15.68
CA ALA A 75 3.14 10.21 15.12
C ALA A 75 3.69 8.83 15.51
#